data_AF-A0A925FHU8-F1
#
_entry.id   AF-A0A925FHU8-F1
#
_cell.length_a   1.000
_cell.length_b   1.000
_cell.length_c   1.000
_cell.angle_alpha   90.00
_cell.angle_beta   90.00
_cell.angle_gamma   90.00
#
_symmetry.space_group_name_H-M   'P 1'
#
loop_
_entity.id
_entity.type
_entity.pdbx_description
1 polymer ?
#
loop_
_entity_poly.entity_id
_entity_poly.type
_entity_poly.pdbx_seq_one_letter_code
_entity_poly.pdbx_strand_id
1 'polypeptide(L)'
;LLDVGTGGIRLAQELLTPYDRLIVVDAVVRGGTPGTIYTLTIDAVAPTREIDLHTAIPSRALEVAQALGPLPPQRFLVGCEPASVDELTLELSPLVAAAIPRAIEAIEQLLLPVPAPGASIGHEDELLELLYWFEGEGFTGSATLEGIARFTTIEPLVVERTLERLIARGDIREEPEGGTEYRLTATGRHEAARRFAAEFAPLLGQGHGECNDPNCDCHTTGNPADCHTHHTH
;
A
#
# COMPACT_ATOMS: atom_id res chain seq x y z
N LEU A 1 19.33 -9.09 1.05
CA LEU A 1 19.43 -9.91 2.28
C LEU A 1 20.88 -9.87 2.74
N LEU A 2 21.12 -9.50 3.99
CA LEU A 2 22.46 -9.39 4.56
C LEU A 2 22.47 -10.07 5.93
N ASP A 3 23.42 -10.97 6.16
CA ASP A 3 23.70 -11.49 7.50
C ASP A 3 24.73 -10.59 8.19
N VAL A 4 24.29 -9.98 9.28
CA VAL A 4 25.07 -9.03 10.09
C VAL A 4 25.57 -9.66 11.39
N GLY A 5 25.04 -10.83 11.77
CA GLY A 5 25.31 -11.47 13.06
C GLY A 5 25.34 -10.46 14.21
N THR A 6 26.38 -10.54 15.04
CA THR A 6 26.63 -9.58 16.13
C THR A 6 27.55 -8.41 15.74
N GLY A 7 27.88 -8.25 14.46
CA GLY A 7 28.80 -7.24 13.95
C GLY A 7 28.10 -6.02 13.34
N GLY A 8 27.64 -5.07 14.16
CA GLY A 8 26.79 -3.94 13.74
C GLY A 8 27.42 -2.92 12.76
N ILE A 9 28.75 -2.87 12.62
CA ILE A 9 29.43 -1.88 11.76
C ILE A 9 29.12 -2.12 10.27
N ARG A 10 28.97 -3.39 9.85
CA ARG A 10 28.65 -3.71 8.45
C ARG A 10 27.24 -3.26 8.07
N LEU A 11 26.29 -3.36 9.00
CA LEU A 11 24.93 -2.86 8.81
C LEU A 11 24.94 -1.34 8.60
N ALA A 12 25.73 -0.61 9.40
CA ALA A 12 25.78 0.84 9.30
C ALA A 12 26.33 1.34 7.95
N GLN A 13 27.31 0.63 7.38
CA GLN A 13 27.86 0.94 6.06
C GLN A 13 26.88 0.61 4.93
N GLU A 14 26.20 -0.54 5.03
CA GLU A 14 25.21 -0.94 4.02
C GLU A 14 24.06 0.06 3.92
N LEU A 15 23.58 0.55 5.08
CA LEU A 15 22.49 1.53 5.18
C LEU A 15 22.83 2.92 4.61
N LEU A 16 24.07 3.17 4.18
CA LEU A 16 24.41 4.37 3.39
C LEU A 16 23.90 4.28 1.96
N THR A 17 23.60 3.07 1.47
CA THR A 17 22.89 2.86 0.21
C THR A 17 21.40 3.17 0.42
N PRO A 18 20.73 3.89 -0.50
CA PRO A 18 19.32 4.18 -0.35
C PRO A 18 18.48 2.90 -0.49
N TYR A 19 17.65 2.64 0.51
CA TYR A 19 16.61 1.61 0.49
C TYR A 19 15.26 2.21 0.88
N ASP A 20 14.18 1.71 0.28
CA ASP A 20 12.82 2.09 0.66
C ASP A 20 12.39 1.47 1.99
N ARG A 21 12.92 0.28 2.31
CA ARG A 21 12.58 -0.47 3.53
C ARG A 21 13.78 -1.15 4.17
N LEU A 22 13.73 -1.25 5.50
CA LEU A 22 14.60 -2.11 6.30
C LEU A 22 13.74 -3.11 7.09
N ILE A 23 14.02 -4.40 6.94
CA ILE A 23 13.40 -5.46 7.75
C ILE A 23 14.53 -6.17 8.50
N VAL A 24 14.51 -6.09 9.82
CA VAL A 24 15.43 -6.79 10.72
C VAL A 24 14.74 -8.05 11.22
N VAL A 25 15.46 -9.17 11.21
CA VAL A 25 14.95 -10.45 11.75
C VAL A 25 15.84 -10.84 12.91
N ASP A 26 15.27 -11.07 14.09
CA ASP A 26 16.03 -11.38 15.31
C ASP A 26 15.23 -12.24 16.29
N ALA A 27 15.91 -12.86 17.26
CA ALA A 27 15.26 -13.42 18.44
C ALA A 27 14.87 -12.29 19.40
N VAL A 28 13.62 -12.29 19.88
CA VAL A 28 13.11 -11.22 20.74
C VAL A 28 12.37 -11.83 21.92
N VAL A 29 12.80 -11.48 23.13
CA VAL A 29 12.14 -11.93 24.37
C VAL A 29 11.05 -10.93 24.73
N ARG A 30 9.79 -11.36 24.70
CA ARG A 30 8.64 -10.54 25.11
C ARG A 30 7.73 -11.25 26.12
N GLY A 31 8.16 -12.41 26.61
CA GLY A 31 7.41 -13.21 27.57
C GLY A 31 6.25 -13.98 26.94
N GLY A 32 6.24 -14.13 25.61
CA GLY A 32 5.32 -15.03 24.93
C GLY A 32 5.73 -16.50 25.02
N THR A 33 4.98 -17.36 24.34
CA THR A 33 5.38 -18.76 24.15
C THR A 33 6.48 -18.87 23.10
N PRO A 34 7.46 -19.78 23.24
CA PRO A 34 8.51 -19.97 22.25
C PRO A 34 7.96 -20.23 20.83
N GLY A 35 8.58 -19.62 19.82
CA GLY A 35 8.11 -19.64 18.44
C GLY A 35 6.98 -18.67 18.11
N THR A 36 6.60 -17.78 19.04
CA THR A 36 5.70 -16.66 18.74
C THR A 36 6.42 -15.66 17.83
N ILE A 37 5.77 -15.24 16.74
CA ILE A 37 6.30 -14.22 15.81
C ILE A 37 5.71 -12.87 16.16
N TYR A 38 6.58 -11.85 16.22
CA TYR A 38 6.23 -10.46 16.44
C TYR A 38 6.63 -9.62 15.24
N THR A 39 5.74 -8.74 14.79
CA THR A 39 6.07 -7.73 13.80
C THR A 39 5.91 -6.35 14.42
N LEU A 40 7.00 -5.59 14.47
CA LEU A 40 7.07 -4.28 15.12
C LEU A 40 7.58 -3.23 14.13
N THR A 41 6.97 -2.06 14.12
CA THR A 41 7.50 -0.90 13.40
C THR A 41 8.61 -0.25 14.23
N ILE A 42 9.72 0.12 13.59
CA ILE A 42 10.83 0.84 14.20
C ILE A 42 10.66 2.33 13.89
N ASP A 43 9.91 3.03 14.72
CA ASP A 43 9.80 4.49 14.64
C ASP A 43 11.13 5.15 15.05
N ALA A 44 11.33 6.40 14.59
CA ALA A 44 12.53 7.16 14.89
C ALA A 44 12.81 7.10 16.40
N VAL A 45 14.01 6.65 16.76
CA VAL A 45 14.45 6.26 18.11
C VAL A 45 13.97 7.27 19.16
N ALA A 46 12.79 7.03 19.72
CA ALA A 46 12.40 7.61 20.99
C ALA A 46 13.17 6.81 22.06
N PRO A 47 13.72 7.44 23.10
CA PRO A 47 14.39 6.75 24.18
C PRO A 47 13.33 6.10 25.08
N THR A 48 12.59 5.13 24.56
CA THR A 48 11.53 4.42 25.31
C THR A 48 12.11 3.11 25.83
N ARG A 49 12.42 3.13 27.13
CA ARG A 49 12.94 2.07 28.00
C ARG A 49 12.02 0.84 28.15
N GLU A 50 11.20 0.48 27.16
CA GLU A 50 10.20 -0.60 27.31
C GLU A 50 10.16 -1.63 26.18
N ILE A 51 11.07 -1.54 25.21
CA ILE A 51 11.42 -2.70 24.39
C ILE A 51 12.84 -3.04 24.80
N ASP A 52 13.01 -4.12 25.57
CA ASP A 52 14.31 -4.60 26.00
C ASP A 52 15.08 -5.14 24.79
N LEU A 53 15.57 -4.20 23.96
CA LEU A 53 16.56 -4.40 22.93
C LEU A 53 17.98 -4.42 23.55
N HIS A 54 18.14 -4.64 24.87
CA HIS A 54 19.42 -4.42 25.56
C HIS A 54 20.57 -5.36 25.13
N THR A 55 20.36 -6.25 24.17
CA THR A 55 21.41 -7.08 23.57
C THR A 55 21.43 -7.10 22.04
N ALA A 56 20.47 -6.45 21.37
CA ALA A 56 20.36 -6.54 19.92
C ALA A 56 21.26 -5.47 19.26
N ILE A 57 22.34 -5.97 18.64
CA ILE A 57 23.28 -5.30 17.73
C ILE A 57 22.63 -4.34 16.69
N PRO A 58 21.37 -4.48 16.24
CA PRO A 58 20.74 -3.52 15.34
C PRO A 58 20.62 -2.09 15.91
N SER A 59 20.46 -1.92 17.23
CA SER A 59 20.22 -0.60 17.84
C SER A 59 21.38 0.39 17.60
N ARG A 60 22.60 0.03 18.01
CA ARG A 60 23.80 0.85 17.80
C ARG A 60 24.16 1.03 16.32
N ALA A 61 23.93 0.01 15.50
CA ALA A 61 24.18 0.10 14.06
C ALA A 61 23.25 1.12 13.39
N LEU A 62 21.97 1.14 13.80
CA LEU A 62 20.99 2.11 13.33
C LEU A 62 21.30 3.53 13.80
N GLU A 63 21.75 3.70 15.06
CA GLU A 63 22.22 5.00 15.57
C GLU A 63 23.39 5.55 14.75
N VAL A 64 24.39 4.71 14.46
CA VAL A 64 25.55 5.11 13.63
C VAL A 64 25.13 5.40 12.19
N ALA A 65 24.29 4.56 11.58
CA ALA A 65 23.77 4.78 10.24
C ALA A 65 22.99 6.10 10.14
N GLN A 66 22.12 6.39 11.12
CA GLN A 66 21.35 7.62 11.19
C GLN A 66 22.24 8.86 11.31
N ALA A 67 23.36 8.77 12.04
CA ALA A 67 24.34 9.84 12.14
C ALA A 67 25.10 10.10 10.82
N LEU A 68 25.21 9.10 9.96
CA LEU A 68 25.91 9.17 8.68
C LEU A 68 25.00 9.50 7.49
N GLY A 69 23.69 9.27 7.60
CA GLY A 69 22.73 9.54 6.54
C GLY A 69 21.28 9.19 6.92
N PRO A 70 20.31 9.53 6.06
CA PRO A 70 18.92 9.18 6.30
C PRO A 70 18.74 7.65 6.28
N LEU A 71 18.04 7.13 7.29
CA LEU A 71 17.62 5.73 7.31
C LEU A 71 16.45 5.49 6.34
N PRO A 72 16.22 4.23 5.90
CA PRO A 72 15.04 3.87 5.12
C PRO A 72 13.75 4.36 5.79
N PRO A 73 12.77 4.88 5.02
CA PRO A 73 11.56 5.48 5.59
C PRO A 73 10.69 4.47 6.32
N GLN A 74 10.64 3.23 5.83
CA GLN A 74 9.89 2.13 6.45
C GLN A 74 10.85 1.14 7.10
N ARG A 75 10.66 0.86 8.38
CA ARG A 75 11.59 0.03 9.17
C ARG A 75 10.81 -0.91 10.07
N PHE A 76 11.16 -2.18 10.05
CA PHE A 76 10.43 -3.24 10.74
C PHE A 76 11.39 -4.19 11.47
N LEU A 77 10.91 -4.75 12.58
CA LEU A 77 11.52 -5.88 13.28
C LEU A 77 10.55 -7.06 13.25
N VAL A 78 11.00 -8.16 12.66
CA VAL A 78 10.35 -9.48 12.74
C VAL A 78 11.09 -10.28 13.80
N GLY A 79 10.49 -10.34 14.98
CA GLY A 79 11.03 -11.04 16.15
C GLY A 79 10.46 -12.43 16.30
N CYS A 80 11.25 -13.40 16.77
CA CYS A 80 10.75 -14.70 17.22
C CYS A 80 11.06 -14.93 18.71
N GLU A 81 10.06 -15.31 19.50
CA GLU A 81 10.26 -15.67 20.91
C GLU A 81 11.14 -16.92 21.01
N PRO A 82 12.31 -16.87 21.67
CA PRO A 82 13.17 -18.02 21.83
C PRO A 82 12.63 -19.00 22.88
N ALA A 83 13.05 -20.27 22.83
CA ALA A 83 12.76 -21.23 23.90
C ALA A 83 13.75 -21.15 25.06
N SER A 84 15.03 -20.97 24.75
CA SER A 84 16.13 -20.73 25.67
C SER A 84 17.24 -20.01 24.91
N VAL A 85 17.97 -19.15 25.60
CA VAL A 85 19.15 -18.43 25.09
C VAL A 85 20.41 -18.71 25.92
N ASP A 86 20.31 -19.63 26.89
CA ASP A 86 21.37 -19.90 27.87
C ASP A 86 22.45 -20.86 27.34
N GLU A 87 22.12 -21.67 26.33
CA GLU A 87 23.03 -22.64 25.72
C GLU A 87 23.61 -22.11 24.41
N LEU A 88 24.94 -22.17 24.28
CA LEU A 88 25.62 -21.80 23.04
C LEU A 88 25.53 -22.97 22.04
N THR A 89 24.45 -22.98 21.26
CA THR A 89 24.17 -23.98 20.23
C THR A 89 23.88 -23.34 18.87
N LEU A 90 24.14 -24.08 17.79
CA LEU A 90 23.75 -23.70 16.43
C LEU A 90 22.37 -24.22 16.04
N GLU A 91 21.75 -25.05 16.89
CA GLU A 91 20.46 -25.67 16.61
C GLU A 91 19.30 -24.81 17.13
N LEU A 92 18.25 -24.72 16.32
CA LEU A 92 16.98 -24.11 16.74
C LEU A 92 16.19 -25.10 17.58
N SER A 93 15.53 -24.60 18.62
CA SER A 93 14.52 -25.40 19.33
C SER A 93 13.39 -25.82 18.38
N PRO A 94 12.74 -26.97 18.59
CA PRO A 94 11.67 -27.45 17.71
C PRO A 94 10.54 -26.44 17.49
N LEU A 95 10.16 -25.68 18.52
CA LEU A 95 9.10 -24.67 18.45
C LEU A 95 9.52 -23.45 17.60
N VAL A 96 10.77 -23.03 17.70
CA VAL A 96 11.32 -21.92 16.89
C VAL A 96 11.50 -22.37 15.44
N ALA A 97 12.00 -23.59 15.21
CA ALA A 97 12.13 -24.14 13.86
C ALA A 97 10.75 -24.24 13.15
N ALA A 98 9.72 -24.67 13.88
CA ALA A 98 8.35 -24.71 13.38
C ALA A 98 7.73 -23.32 13.13
N ALA A 99 8.33 -22.25 13.66
CA ALA A 99 7.87 -20.88 13.45
C ALA A 99 8.42 -20.24 12.16
N ILE A 100 9.44 -20.82 11.53
CA ILE A 100 10.09 -20.26 10.33
C ILE A 100 9.08 -19.95 9.21
N PRO A 101 8.15 -20.84 8.82
CA PRO A 101 7.19 -20.52 7.76
C PRO A 101 6.33 -19.28 8.08
N ARG A 102 5.92 -19.12 9.33
CA ARG A 102 5.17 -17.94 9.79
C ARG A 102 6.00 -16.66 9.79
N ALA A 103 7.30 -16.77 10.09
CA ALA A 103 8.22 -15.65 10.00
C ALA A 103 8.43 -15.20 8.54
N ILE A 104 8.55 -16.15 7.62
CA ILE A 104 8.65 -15.88 6.18
C ILE A 104 7.38 -15.19 5.69
N GLU A 105 6.20 -15.71 6.02
CA GLU A 105 4.92 -15.09 5.67
C GLU A 105 4.84 -13.65 6.19
N ALA A 106 5.25 -13.40 7.45
CA ALA A 106 5.28 -12.05 8.00
C ALA A 106 6.24 -11.13 7.23
N ILE A 107 7.41 -11.62 6.81
CA ILE A 107 8.37 -10.85 6.00
C ILE A 107 7.79 -10.55 4.61
N GLU A 108 7.17 -11.54 3.95
CA GLU A 108 6.54 -11.37 2.65
C GLU A 108 5.44 -10.29 2.71
N GLN A 109 4.62 -10.27 3.76
CA GLN A 109 3.63 -9.21 3.96
C GLN A 109 4.24 -7.81 4.09
N LEU A 110 5.45 -7.69 4.67
CA LEU A 110 6.17 -6.42 4.79
C LEU A 110 6.88 -6.00 3.48
N LEU A 111 7.17 -6.97 2.61
CA LEU A 111 7.70 -6.72 1.26
C LEU A 111 6.60 -6.23 0.31
N LEU A 112 5.33 -6.43 0.63
CA LEU A 112 4.24 -5.81 -0.11
C LEU A 112 4.26 -4.29 0.04
N PRO A 113 3.91 -3.52 -1.01
CA PRO A 113 3.70 -2.09 -0.91
C PRO A 113 2.78 -1.74 0.26
N VAL A 114 3.31 -1.02 1.25
CA VAL A 114 2.46 -0.36 2.24
C VAL A 114 1.73 0.75 1.47
N PRO A 115 0.40 0.70 1.33
CA PRO A 115 -0.34 1.81 0.76
C PRO A 115 0.02 3.04 1.58
N ALA A 116 0.43 4.14 0.94
CA ALA A 116 0.69 5.39 1.66
C ALA A 116 -0.48 5.69 2.62
N PRO A 117 -0.27 6.31 3.80
CA PRO A 117 -1.39 6.72 4.65
C PRO A 117 -2.35 7.61 3.84
N GLY A 118 -3.53 7.07 3.48
CA GLY A 118 -4.48 7.65 2.51
C GLY A 118 -4.79 6.77 1.28
N ALA A 119 -3.92 5.82 0.93
CA ALA A 119 -4.06 4.95 -0.24
C ALA A 119 -5.05 3.79 -0.05
N SER A 120 -5.48 3.47 1.18
CA SER A 120 -6.64 2.58 1.36
C SER A 120 -7.94 3.24 0.87
N ILE A 121 -8.03 4.58 0.91
CA ILE A 121 -9.13 5.34 0.35
C ILE A 121 -8.91 5.47 -1.17
N GLY A 122 -7.67 5.76 -1.60
CA GLY A 122 -7.31 5.83 -3.02
C GLY A 122 -7.50 4.55 -3.84
N HIS A 123 -7.15 3.36 -3.32
CA HIS A 123 -7.30 2.11 -4.09
C HIS A 123 -8.77 1.70 -4.23
N GLU A 124 -9.61 1.93 -3.22
CA GLU A 124 -11.05 1.67 -3.33
C GLU A 124 -11.69 2.63 -4.33
N ASP A 125 -11.29 3.91 -4.29
CA ASP A 125 -11.72 4.93 -5.24
C ASP A 125 -11.28 4.57 -6.67
N GLU A 126 -10.00 4.28 -6.89
CA GLU A 126 -9.43 3.88 -8.19
C GLU A 126 -10.12 2.64 -8.78
N LEU A 127 -10.36 1.60 -7.97
CA LEU A 127 -11.07 0.41 -8.45
C LEU A 127 -12.54 0.68 -8.76
N LEU A 128 -13.23 1.48 -7.95
CA LEU A 128 -14.63 1.84 -8.22
C LEU A 128 -14.75 2.70 -9.48
N GLU A 129 -13.85 3.66 -9.67
CA GLU A 129 -13.78 4.51 -10.86
C GLU A 129 -13.44 3.73 -12.12
N LEU A 130 -12.47 2.80 -12.03
CA LEU A 130 -12.11 1.93 -13.14
C LEU A 130 -13.27 1.02 -13.54
N LEU A 131 -13.98 0.42 -12.57
CA LEU A 131 -15.16 -0.40 -12.85
C LEU A 131 -16.30 0.43 -13.45
N TYR A 132 -16.48 1.67 -12.99
CA TYR A 132 -17.46 2.59 -13.55
C TYR A 132 -17.12 2.96 -15.00
N TRP A 133 -15.83 3.18 -15.29
CA TRP A 133 -15.35 3.42 -16.64
C TRP A 133 -15.54 2.22 -17.56
N PHE A 134 -15.23 0.99 -17.11
CA PHE A 134 -15.49 -0.23 -17.88
C PHE A 134 -16.97 -0.39 -18.27
N GLU A 135 -17.89 -0.09 -17.35
CA GLU A 135 -19.33 -0.12 -17.63
C GLU A 135 -19.76 0.97 -18.64
N GLY A 136 -19.18 2.18 -18.53
CA GLY A 136 -19.51 3.33 -19.40
C GLY A 136 -19.05 3.19 -20.85
N GLU A 137 -17.86 2.60 -21.07
CA GLU A 137 -17.27 2.41 -22.40
C GLU A 137 -17.63 1.04 -23.04
N GLY A 138 -18.34 0.18 -22.31
CA GLY A 138 -18.78 -1.12 -22.83
C GLY A 138 -17.67 -2.17 -22.93
N PHE A 139 -16.65 -2.13 -22.07
CA PHE A 139 -15.57 -3.13 -21.97
C PHE A 139 -16.04 -4.43 -21.30
N THR A 140 -17.02 -5.10 -21.89
CA THR A 140 -17.51 -6.41 -21.41
C THR A 140 -16.39 -7.45 -21.39
N GLY A 141 -16.24 -8.22 -20.31
CA GLY A 141 -15.14 -9.19 -20.17
C GLY A 141 -13.83 -8.63 -19.61
N SER A 142 -13.70 -7.30 -19.45
CA SER A 142 -12.47 -6.68 -18.96
C SER A 142 -12.45 -6.50 -17.43
N ALA A 143 -13.59 -6.62 -16.76
CA ALA A 143 -13.71 -6.48 -15.31
C ALA A 143 -13.29 -7.74 -14.55
N THR A 144 -12.21 -8.40 -14.98
CA THR A 144 -11.60 -9.56 -14.30
C THR A 144 -10.41 -9.12 -13.46
N LEU A 145 -9.88 -9.98 -12.57
CA LEU A 145 -8.68 -9.63 -11.80
C LEU A 145 -7.48 -9.30 -12.71
N GLU A 146 -7.27 -10.10 -13.75
CA GLU A 146 -6.22 -9.84 -14.75
C GLU A 146 -6.51 -8.56 -15.53
N GLY A 147 -7.75 -8.35 -15.96
CA GLY A 147 -8.15 -7.15 -16.69
C GLY A 147 -7.93 -5.88 -15.87
N ILE A 148 -8.39 -5.86 -14.61
CA ILE A 148 -8.17 -4.76 -13.67
C ILE A 148 -6.67 -4.49 -13.51
N ALA A 149 -5.85 -5.51 -13.24
CA ALA A 149 -4.40 -5.38 -13.05
C ALA A 149 -3.66 -4.77 -14.26
N ARG A 150 -4.24 -4.80 -15.47
CA ARG A 150 -3.65 -4.17 -16.67
C ARG A 150 -3.89 -2.67 -16.74
N PHE A 151 -4.92 -2.16 -16.06
CA PHE A 151 -5.33 -0.75 -16.11
C PHE A 151 -5.04 0.01 -14.81
N THR A 152 -4.52 -0.67 -13.79
CA THR A 152 -4.07 -0.06 -12.54
C THR A 152 -2.57 -0.26 -12.32
N THR A 153 -1.97 0.61 -11.51
CA THR A 153 -0.60 0.41 -10.99
C THR A 153 -0.60 -0.30 -9.63
N ILE A 154 -1.77 -0.63 -9.10
CA ILE A 154 -1.94 -1.37 -7.85
C ILE A 154 -1.41 -2.79 -8.00
N GLU A 155 -0.65 -3.24 -7.00
CA GLU A 155 -0.10 -4.60 -6.95
C GLU A 155 -1.23 -5.66 -6.90
N PRO A 156 -1.13 -6.79 -7.63
CA PRO A 156 -2.21 -7.77 -7.77
C PRO A 156 -2.85 -8.30 -6.46
N LEU A 157 -2.06 -8.60 -5.42
CA LEU A 157 -2.59 -9.04 -4.13
C LEU A 157 -3.34 -7.89 -3.42
N VAL A 158 -2.92 -6.65 -3.63
CA VAL A 158 -3.62 -5.47 -3.11
C VAL A 158 -4.94 -5.24 -3.85
N VAL A 159 -4.99 -5.49 -5.16
CA VAL A 159 -6.25 -5.48 -5.94
C VAL A 159 -7.23 -6.51 -5.38
N GLU A 160 -6.80 -7.76 -5.21
CA GLU A 160 -7.65 -8.86 -4.72
C GLU A 160 -8.27 -8.53 -3.36
N ARG A 161 -7.46 -8.13 -2.37
CA ARG A 161 -7.97 -7.74 -1.03
C ARG A 161 -8.91 -6.54 -1.07
N THR A 162 -8.71 -5.63 -2.03
CA THR A 162 -9.55 -4.43 -2.15
C THR A 162 -10.90 -4.79 -2.75
N LEU A 163 -10.93 -5.68 -3.74
CA LEU A 163 -12.17 -6.24 -4.28
C LEU A 163 -12.96 -6.99 -3.20
N GLU A 164 -12.31 -7.82 -2.38
CA GLU A 164 -12.94 -8.50 -1.25
C GLU A 164 -13.63 -7.53 -0.28
N ARG A 165 -13.00 -6.39 0.04
CA ARG A 165 -13.58 -5.35 0.90
C ARG A 165 -14.78 -4.66 0.25
N LEU A 166 -14.70 -4.33 -1.04
CA LEU A 166 -15.79 -3.72 -1.79
C LEU A 166 -16.99 -4.66 -1.91
N ILE A 167 -16.75 -5.97 -2.06
CA ILE A 167 -17.79 -7.01 -2.03
C ILE A 167 -18.43 -7.07 -0.64
N ALA A 168 -17.62 -7.13 0.43
CA ALA A 168 -18.13 -7.19 1.80
C ALA A 168 -18.96 -5.96 2.19
N ARG A 169 -18.64 -4.77 1.63
CA ARG A 169 -19.41 -3.54 1.81
C ARG A 169 -20.67 -3.46 0.93
N GLY A 170 -20.75 -4.29 -0.11
CA GLY A 170 -21.87 -4.34 -1.04
C GLY A 170 -21.80 -3.32 -2.18
N ASP A 171 -20.61 -2.76 -2.46
CA ASP A 171 -20.43 -1.83 -3.58
C ASP A 171 -20.26 -2.57 -4.90
N ILE A 172 -19.68 -3.76 -4.88
CA ILE A 172 -19.50 -4.61 -6.06
C ILE A 172 -19.99 -6.04 -5.79
N ARG A 173 -20.21 -6.80 -6.87
CA ARG A 173 -20.56 -8.22 -6.83
C ARG A 173 -19.76 -9.00 -7.87
N GLU A 174 -19.54 -10.28 -7.59
CA GLU A 174 -18.93 -11.21 -8.54
C GLU A 174 -19.98 -11.82 -9.48
N GLU A 175 -19.62 -11.96 -10.76
CA GLU A 175 -20.32 -12.72 -11.77
C GLU A 175 -19.41 -13.85 -12.27
N PRO A 176 -19.72 -15.13 -11.95
CA PRO A 176 -18.81 -16.26 -12.19
C PRO A 176 -18.84 -16.82 -13.62
N GLU A 177 -19.63 -16.27 -14.54
CA GLU A 177 -19.76 -16.82 -15.90
C GLU A 177 -18.56 -16.40 -16.80
N GLY A 178 -17.71 -17.38 -17.15
CA GLY A 178 -16.62 -17.18 -18.14
C GLY A 178 -15.27 -16.72 -17.56
N GLY A 179 -15.15 -16.66 -16.24
CA GLY A 179 -14.04 -16.06 -15.49
C GLY A 179 -14.62 -14.99 -14.55
N THR A 180 -14.24 -14.97 -13.28
CA THR A 180 -14.88 -14.07 -12.29
C THR A 180 -14.76 -12.62 -12.74
N GLU A 181 -15.91 -12.03 -13.11
CA GLU A 181 -16.04 -10.61 -13.41
C GLU A 181 -16.62 -9.87 -12.20
N TYR A 182 -16.20 -8.63 -12.01
CA TYR A 182 -16.69 -7.75 -10.95
C TYR A 182 -17.64 -6.70 -11.53
N ARG A 183 -18.81 -6.54 -10.92
CA ARG A 183 -19.84 -5.56 -11.34
C ARG A 183 -20.17 -4.61 -10.21
N LEU A 184 -20.44 -3.35 -10.55
CA LEU A 184 -20.96 -2.38 -9.59
C LEU A 184 -22.40 -2.76 -9.20
N THR A 185 -22.70 -2.66 -7.91
CA THR A 185 -24.09 -2.63 -7.43
C THR A 185 -24.70 -1.25 -7.69
N ALA A 186 -26.01 -1.08 -7.44
CA ALA A 186 -26.63 0.24 -7.55
C ALA A 186 -25.98 1.27 -6.60
N THR A 187 -25.63 0.84 -5.39
CA THR A 187 -24.96 1.68 -4.38
C THR A 187 -23.53 1.99 -4.81
N GLY A 188 -22.76 0.98 -5.22
CA GLY A 188 -21.39 1.18 -5.68
C GLY A 188 -21.30 2.04 -6.92
N ARG A 189 -22.26 1.92 -7.86
CA ARG A 189 -22.31 2.78 -9.05
C ARG A 189 -22.56 4.24 -8.70
N HIS A 190 -23.46 4.53 -7.76
CA HIS A 190 -23.70 5.90 -7.31
C HIS A 190 -22.44 6.50 -6.69
N GLU A 191 -21.74 5.71 -5.87
CA GLU A 191 -20.54 6.16 -5.19
C GLU A 191 -19.35 6.32 -6.15
N ALA A 192 -19.16 5.38 -7.07
CA ALA A 192 -18.15 5.45 -8.12
C ALA A 192 -18.35 6.67 -9.03
N ALA A 193 -19.59 6.94 -9.46
CA ALA A 193 -19.91 8.11 -10.27
C ALA A 193 -19.60 9.43 -9.53
N ARG A 194 -19.87 9.49 -8.23
CA ARG A 194 -19.57 10.66 -7.39
C ARG A 194 -18.08 10.91 -7.28
N ARG A 195 -17.27 9.86 -7.13
CA ARG A 195 -15.81 9.93 -7.02
C ARG A 195 -15.16 10.27 -8.35
N PHE A 196 -15.56 9.58 -9.42
CA PHE A 196 -15.16 9.90 -10.79
C PHE A 196 -15.46 11.36 -11.14
N ALA A 197 -16.66 11.86 -10.83
CA ALA A 197 -17.00 13.26 -11.07
C ALA A 197 -16.15 14.23 -10.23
N ALA A 198 -15.74 13.86 -9.01
CA ALA A 198 -14.91 14.68 -8.14
C ALA A 198 -13.44 14.70 -8.59
N GLU A 199 -12.89 13.56 -9.01
CA GLU A 199 -11.52 13.42 -9.51
C GLU A 199 -11.36 14.13 -10.86
N PHE A 200 -12.31 13.96 -11.76
CA PHE A 200 -12.31 14.59 -13.08
C PHE A 200 -12.95 15.98 -13.08
N ALA A 201 -13.49 16.50 -11.97
CA ALA A 201 -14.07 17.85 -11.89
C ALA A 201 -13.16 18.97 -12.47
N PRO A 202 -11.82 18.97 -12.25
CA PRO A 202 -10.93 19.96 -12.84
C PRO A 202 -10.82 19.85 -14.37
N LEU A 203 -11.03 18.66 -14.93
CA LEU A 203 -10.97 18.36 -16.36
C LEU A 203 -12.34 18.52 -17.05
N LEU A 204 -13.42 18.20 -16.34
CA LEU A 204 -14.81 18.39 -16.76
C LEU A 204 -15.25 19.85 -16.66
N GLY A 205 -14.53 20.67 -15.88
CA GLY A 205 -14.64 22.13 -15.87
C GLY A 205 -14.09 22.81 -17.14
N GLN A 206 -13.37 22.08 -18.00
CA GLN A 206 -13.03 22.53 -19.34
C GLN A 206 -14.10 22.05 -20.32
N GLY A 207 -15.29 22.64 -20.20
CA GLY A 207 -16.30 22.56 -21.25
C GLY A 207 -15.77 23.21 -22.53
N HIS A 208 -15.75 22.42 -23.60
CA HIS A 208 -15.42 22.80 -24.97
C HIS A 208 -16.04 24.14 -25.41
N GLY A 209 -15.21 25.01 -26.00
CA GLY A 209 -15.63 26.27 -26.64
C GLY A 209 -14.89 27.46 -26.03
N GLU A 210 -13.65 27.70 -26.47
CA GLU A 210 -12.77 28.76 -25.97
C GLU A 210 -13.35 30.17 -26.22
N CYS A 211 -14.26 30.61 -25.35
CA CYS A 211 -14.51 32.02 -25.10
C CYS A 211 -13.74 32.42 -23.84
N ASN A 212 -12.69 33.21 -24.01
CA ASN A 212 -11.89 33.77 -22.89
C ASN A 212 -12.34 35.20 -22.53
N ASP A 213 -13.49 35.66 -23.04
CA ASP A 213 -14.03 36.98 -22.72
C ASP A 213 -14.94 36.88 -21.48
N PRO A 214 -14.51 37.40 -20.31
CA PRO A 214 -15.28 37.31 -19.08
C PRO A 214 -16.61 38.09 -19.12
N ASN A 215 -16.83 38.92 -20.15
CA ASN A 215 -18.10 39.63 -20.36
C ASN A 215 -18.99 38.98 -21.42
N CYS A 216 -18.68 37.76 -21.85
CA CYS A 216 -19.49 37.04 -22.83
C CYS A 216 -20.72 36.39 -22.19
N ASP A 217 -21.89 36.61 -22.81
CA ASP A 217 -23.18 36.12 -22.32
C ASP A 217 -23.25 34.58 -22.27
N CYS A 218 -22.44 33.88 -23.08
CA CYS A 218 -22.37 32.42 -23.07
C CYS A 218 -21.93 31.84 -21.72
N HIS A 219 -21.19 32.60 -20.89
CA HIS A 219 -20.80 32.17 -19.53
C HIS A 219 -21.97 32.21 -18.55
N THR A 220 -22.98 33.04 -18.82
CA THR A 220 -24.18 33.16 -17.98
C THR A 220 -25.26 32.18 -18.44
N THR A 221 -25.41 31.98 -19.75
CA THR A 221 -26.45 31.11 -20.32
C THR A 221 -26.01 29.65 -20.45
N GLY A 222 -24.69 29.38 -20.51
CA GLY A 222 -24.13 28.05 -20.76
C GLY A 222 -24.35 27.57 -22.20
N ASN A 223 -24.84 28.42 -23.09
CA ASN A 223 -25.14 28.08 -24.48
C ASN A 223 -24.08 28.71 -25.42
N PRO A 224 -23.30 27.90 -26.16
CA PRO A 224 -22.26 28.38 -27.07
C PRO A 224 -22.77 29.28 -28.22
N ALA A 225 -24.06 29.17 -28.58
CA ALA A 225 -24.67 30.02 -29.62
C ALA A 225 -24.79 31.50 -29.21
N ASP A 226 -24.72 31.80 -27.91
CA ASP A 226 -24.78 33.16 -27.37
C ASP A 226 -23.38 33.81 -27.28
N CYS A 227 -22.35 33.15 -27.84
CA CYS A 227 -20.97 33.58 -27.78
C CYS A 227 -20.66 34.60 -28.91
N HIS A 228 -20.44 35.86 -28.55
CA HIS A 228 -20.14 36.91 -29.54
C HIS A 228 -18.76 36.76 -30.20
N THR A 229 -17.88 35.91 -29.65
CA THR A 229 -16.57 35.61 -30.25
C THR A 229 -16.60 34.48 -31.28
N HIS A 230 -17.71 33.75 -31.43
CA HIS A 230 -17.85 32.62 -32.37
C HIS A 230 -18.41 32.99 -33.76
N HIS A 231 -18.67 34.27 -34.06
CA HIS A 231 -19.29 34.69 -35.33
C HIS A 231 -18.34 34.95 -36.52
N THR A 232 -17.08 34.54 -36.44
CA THR A 232 -16.17 34.60 -37.60
C THR A 232 -15.57 33.24 -37.89
N HIS A 233 -16.29 32.43 -38.67
CA HIS A 233 -15.79 31.79 -39.90
C HIS A 233 -16.89 30.97 -40.58
#